data_AF-A0ABD3G1M9-F1
#
_entry.id   AF-A0ABD3G1M9-F1
#
_cell.length_a   1.000
_cell.length_b   1.000
_cell.length_c   1.000
_cell.angle_alpha   90.00
_cell.angle_beta   90.00
_cell.angle_gamma   90.00
#
_symmetry.space_group_name_H-M   'P 1'
#
loop_
_entity.id
_entity.type
_entity.pdbx_description
1 polymer ?
#
loop_
_entity_poly.entity_id
_entity_poly.type
_entity_poly.pdbx_seq_one_letter_code
_entity_poly.pdbx_strand_id
1 'polypeptide(L)'
;MSRSPASDTSDAAEHADPSAMEVDEEEIKEEEEIKEVEDLTGDADDAPVEDDEAEPDLRLESDEYRAWKKNTPILYDLVVTHSLDWPSLTVQWLNRARDEVAKKTYDHNLLVGTNTSGAEQNHLIKAKVELPLDSTINGRALDDERQELGGYNNAAKCKIELNFRINHEGEVNRARCMPSNEFIVATKTPQAEVHVFDISSRPSQPKENAGCNPDFRLLGHTKEGYGLCWDPHQSRHLISGSNDGIICEWDIFEAGESVHPLHKYTGHSDVIEDVAWHRHHPKVIGSVGDDKKMLIWDTRSESYDRPAAIVFAHSAEVNSLAFSPSNEFLVATGSSDKQINLWDLRNLKTKLHSLESHTDEVYQVQWSPHHDGILGSCSADHRVLIWDLTKIGEEQALDDAKDGPPELFFVHAGHTANVVDFSWHPNEPWMVASVAEDNILQIWQMAEHIYNGEEQDSEQKDIADDELE
;
A
#
# COMPACT_ATOMS: atom_id res chain seq x y z
N MET A 1 -13.64 -29.35 53.76
CA MET A 1 -14.17 -29.38 55.14
C MET A 1 -14.93 -28.07 55.36
N SER A 2 -16.17 -27.97 54.87
CA SER A 2 -17.41 -28.21 55.62
C SER A 2 -17.58 -27.33 56.86
N ARG A 3 -18.45 -26.30 56.78
CA ARG A 3 -19.72 -26.22 57.54
C ARG A 3 -20.38 -24.84 57.41
N SER A 4 -21.50 -24.80 56.71
CA SER A 4 -22.71 -24.06 57.15
C SER A 4 -23.51 -24.96 58.12
N PRO A 5 -24.39 -24.42 58.98
CA PRO A 5 -25.85 -24.35 58.69
C PRO A 5 -26.51 -23.05 59.24
N ALA A 6 -27.54 -22.43 58.66
CA ALA A 6 -28.93 -22.82 58.30
C ALA A 6 -29.98 -22.55 59.40
N SER A 7 -31.05 -21.82 59.02
CA SER A 7 -32.44 -21.89 59.50
C SER A 7 -33.32 -20.96 58.64
N ASP A 8 -34.08 -21.51 57.67
CA ASP A 8 -35.55 -21.81 57.72
C ASP A 8 -36.43 -20.60 57.37
N THR A 9 -37.00 -20.50 56.15
CA THR A 9 -38.34 -20.97 55.64
C THR A 9 -39.53 -20.26 56.33
N SER A 10 -40.60 -19.79 55.68
CA SER A 10 -41.33 -20.27 54.49
C SER A 10 -42.32 -19.23 53.89
N ASP A 11 -42.86 -19.56 52.71
CA ASP A 11 -44.19 -19.23 52.11
C ASP A 11 -44.55 -17.78 51.76
N ALA A 12 -45.36 -17.46 50.74
CA ALA A 12 -45.82 -18.06 49.49
C ALA A 12 -46.64 -16.97 48.75
N ALA A 13 -46.61 -17.00 47.41
CA ALA A 13 -47.60 -16.51 46.43
C ALA A 13 -48.32 -15.15 46.63
N GLU A 14 -48.22 -14.27 45.62
CA GLU A 14 -49.42 -13.74 44.94
C GLU A 14 -49.11 -13.05 43.61
N HIS A 15 -50.06 -13.22 42.69
CA HIS A 15 -50.13 -12.68 41.34
C HIS A 15 -50.73 -11.27 41.31
N ALA A 16 -50.48 -10.62 40.16
CA ALA A 16 -51.35 -9.70 39.43
C ALA A 16 -51.17 -8.18 39.59
N ASP A 17 -50.90 -7.59 38.43
CA ASP A 17 -51.37 -6.31 37.88
C ASP A 17 -50.44 -5.07 37.97
N PRO A 18 -49.84 -4.66 36.84
CA PRO A 18 -49.43 -3.28 36.59
C PRO A 18 -50.41 -2.55 35.67
N SER A 19 -50.97 -1.44 36.17
CA SER A 19 -51.81 -0.52 35.41
C SER A 19 -51.00 0.44 34.53
N ALA A 20 -51.26 0.36 33.22
CA ALA A 20 -51.51 1.43 32.23
C ALA A 20 -50.61 2.68 32.17
N MET A 21 -49.91 2.82 31.04
CA MET A 21 -49.82 4.06 30.27
C MET A 21 -50.09 3.73 28.80
N GLU A 22 -51.12 4.36 28.25
CA GLU A 22 -51.61 4.25 26.87
C GLU A 22 -50.64 4.94 25.89
N VAL A 23 -50.40 4.30 24.74
CA VAL A 23 -49.89 4.94 23.53
C VAL A 23 -50.72 4.42 22.37
N ASP A 24 -51.48 5.31 21.76
CA ASP A 24 -52.35 5.04 20.61
C ASP A 24 -51.54 4.77 19.33
N GLU A 25 -51.99 3.75 18.61
CA GLU A 25 -51.58 3.36 17.26
C GLU A 25 -52.26 4.25 16.22
N GLU A 26 -51.56 4.66 15.17
CA GLU A 26 -52.19 4.88 13.85
C GLU A 26 -51.20 4.55 12.72
N GLU A 27 -51.64 3.59 11.88
CA GLU A 27 -51.02 3.14 10.63
C GLU A 27 -51.07 4.25 9.56
N ILE A 28 -50.01 4.35 8.74
CA ILE A 28 -50.11 4.97 7.41
C ILE A 28 -49.54 3.99 6.38
N LYS A 29 -50.44 3.44 5.58
CA LYS A 29 -50.20 2.89 4.23
C LYS A 29 -50.51 4.01 3.24
N GLU A 30 -49.64 4.26 2.28
CA GLU A 30 -49.99 5.01 1.08
C GLU A 30 -49.99 4.06 -0.12
N GLU A 31 -51.15 3.99 -0.78
CA GLU A 31 -51.44 3.27 -2.01
C GLU A 31 -51.16 4.14 -3.24
N GLU A 32 -50.86 3.46 -4.34
CA GLU A 32 -50.72 3.95 -5.70
C GLU A 32 -52.01 4.62 -6.20
N GLU A 33 -51.89 5.77 -6.89
CA GLU A 33 -52.98 6.29 -7.74
C GLU A 33 -52.45 6.59 -9.15
N ILE A 34 -52.87 5.72 -10.07
CA ILE A 34 -52.69 5.79 -11.52
C ILE A 34 -53.57 6.91 -12.07
N LYS A 35 -53.01 7.83 -12.86
CA LYS A 35 -53.80 8.70 -13.75
C LYS A 35 -53.36 8.52 -15.20
N GLU A 36 -54.23 7.83 -15.93
CA GLU A 36 -54.35 7.89 -17.38
C GLU A 36 -54.69 9.31 -17.82
N VAL A 37 -54.00 9.82 -18.84
CA VAL A 37 -54.48 10.92 -19.67
C VAL A 37 -54.18 10.57 -21.13
N GLU A 38 -55.21 10.15 -21.87
CA GLU A 38 -55.17 10.03 -23.33
C GLU A 38 -55.47 11.39 -24.00
N ASP A 39 -54.51 11.80 -24.83
CA ASP A 39 -54.61 12.25 -26.23
C ASP A 39 -55.56 13.40 -26.65
N LEU A 40 -54.99 14.44 -27.29
CA LEU A 40 -55.22 14.78 -28.71
C LEU A 40 -54.56 16.10 -29.15
N THR A 41 -54.08 16.04 -30.41
CA THR A 41 -53.51 17.07 -31.32
C THR A 41 -51.98 17.22 -31.25
N GLY A 42 -51.19 17.06 -32.32
CA GLY A 42 -51.46 16.80 -33.73
C GLY A 42 -50.24 17.24 -34.54
N ASP A 43 -49.71 16.32 -35.34
CA ASP A 43 -48.85 16.45 -36.53
C ASP A 43 -47.41 17.02 -36.44
N ALA A 44 -46.48 16.07 -36.54
CA ALA A 44 -45.45 15.93 -37.58
C ALA A 44 -44.29 16.93 -37.67
N ASP A 45 -43.14 16.51 -37.14
CA ASP A 45 -41.85 16.54 -37.85
C ASP A 45 -40.94 15.45 -37.24
N ASP A 46 -40.83 14.33 -37.94
CA ASP A 46 -40.11 13.12 -37.52
C ASP A 46 -38.69 13.17 -38.11
N ALA A 47 -37.73 13.62 -37.31
CA ALA A 47 -36.30 13.46 -37.55
C ALA A 47 -35.74 12.68 -36.36
N PRO A 48 -34.95 11.61 -36.58
CA PRO A 48 -34.54 10.72 -35.49
C PRO A 48 -33.65 11.49 -34.52
N VAL A 49 -34.12 11.63 -33.29
CA VAL A 49 -33.28 11.97 -32.15
C VAL A 49 -32.41 10.74 -31.92
N GLU A 50 -31.11 10.86 -32.22
CA GLU A 50 -30.13 9.88 -31.79
C GLU A 50 -30.17 9.85 -30.26
N ASP A 51 -30.72 8.77 -29.70
CA ASP A 51 -30.45 8.35 -28.33
C ASP A 51 -28.95 8.11 -28.22
N ASP A 52 -28.21 9.13 -27.82
CA ASP A 52 -26.87 8.98 -27.26
C ASP A 52 -27.02 8.30 -25.88
N GLU A 53 -27.34 7.00 -25.89
CA GLU A 53 -26.93 6.08 -24.83
C GLU A 53 -25.40 5.91 -24.91
N ALA A 54 -24.68 7.00 -24.66
CA ALA A 54 -23.26 6.97 -24.43
C ALA A 54 -23.01 6.42 -23.03
N GLU A 55 -22.22 5.35 -22.95
CA GLU A 55 -21.85 4.69 -21.70
C GLU A 55 -21.34 5.67 -20.62
N PRO A 56 -21.63 5.44 -19.33
CA PRO A 56 -21.35 6.40 -18.27
C PRO A 56 -19.87 6.56 -17.90
N ASP A 57 -18.95 5.80 -18.51
CA ASP A 57 -17.63 5.52 -17.91
C ASP A 57 -16.45 6.36 -18.42
N LEU A 58 -16.70 7.48 -19.12
CA LEU A 58 -15.63 8.32 -19.69
C LEU A 58 -15.78 9.83 -19.44
N ARG A 59 -16.55 10.23 -18.42
CA ARG A 59 -16.64 11.64 -18.01
C ARG A 59 -16.45 11.80 -16.51
N LEU A 60 -15.20 11.98 -16.11
CA LEU A 60 -14.71 13.10 -15.29
C LEU A 60 -13.25 12.80 -14.90
N GLU A 61 -12.30 13.12 -15.77
CA GLU A 61 -10.98 13.48 -15.26
C GLU A 61 -11.21 14.64 -14.27
N SER A 62 -10.93 14.43 -12.99
CA SER A 62 -11.07 15.50 -12.00
C SER A 62 -10.24 16.72 -12.43
N ASP A 63 -10.72 17.93 -12.14
CA ASP A 63 -9.96 19.15 -12.44
C ASP A 63 -8.57 19.12 -11.80
N GLU A 64 -8.44 18.40 -10.69
CA GLU A 64 -7.18 18.14 -10.01
C GLU A 64 -6.22 17.26 -10.82
N TYR A 65 -6.68 16.14 -11.39
CA TYR A 65 -5.84 15.30 -12.24
C TYR A 65 -5.35 16.06 -13.48
N ARG A 66 -6.21 16.89 -14.08
CA ARG A 66 -5.82 17.76 -15.19
C ARG A 66 -4.78 18.80 -14.80
N ALA A 67 -4.92 19.38 -13.60
CA ALA A 67 -3.93 20.32 -13.06
C ALA A 67 -2.59 19.62 -12.79
N TRP A 68 -2.61 18.44 -12.16
CA TRP A 68 -1.41 17.61 -11.95
C TRP A 68 -0.72 17.33 -13.29
N LYS A 69 -1.46 16.83 -14.28
CA LYS A 69 -0.96 16.47 -15.61
C LYS A 69 -0.35 17.66 -16.36
N LYS A 70 -0.85 18.88 -16.15
CA LYS A 70 -0.25 20.10 -16.70
C LYS A 70 1.07 20.46 -16.03
N ASN A 71 1.23 20.12 -14.75
CA ASN A 71 2.39 20.43 -13.94
C ASN A 71 3.45 19.31 -13.95
N THR A 72 3.16 18.13 -14.50
CA THR A 72 4.11 17.00 -14.53
C THR A 72 5.49 17.34 -15.12
N PRO A 73 5.64 18.18 -16.17
CA PRO A 73 6.97 18.48 -16.71
C PRO A 73 7.86 19.29 -15.76
N ILE A 74 7.27 19.90 -14.73
CA ILE A 74 8.00 20.66 -13.70
C ILE A 74 8.23 19.77 -12.48
N LEU A 75 7.31 18.86 -12.16
CA LEU A 75 7.36 18.10 -10.91
C LEU A 75 8.16 16.79 -11.02
N TYR A 76 8.38 16.26 -12.23
CA TYR A 76 8.95 14.93 -12.43
C TYR A 76 9.99 14.88 -13.55
N ASP A 77 11.03 14.08 -13.33
CA ASP A 77 11.97 13.67 -14.39
C ASP A 77 11.43 12.47 -15.18
N LEU A 78 10.63 11.64 -14.52
CA LEU A 78 9.98 10.47 -15.11
C LEU A 78 8.56 10.30 -14.55
N VAL A 79 7.59 10.08 -15.44
CA VAL A 79 6.27 9.53 -15.09
C VAL A 79 5.85 8.56 -16.19
N VAL A 80 5.63 7.32 -15.82
CA VAL A 80 5.11 6.25 -16.69
C VAL A 80 3.83 5.75 -16.09
N THR A 81 2.74 5.84 -16.84
CA THR A 81 1.44 5.30 -16.44
C THR A 81 1.14 4.08 -17.29
N HIS A 82 0.75 2.98 -16.65
CA HIS A 82 0.42 1.73 -17.30
C HIS A 82 -0.86 1.15 -16.69
N SER A 83 -1.88 0.95 -17.52
CA SER A 83 -3.12 0.26 -17.13
C SER A 83 -2.89 -1.25 -17.11
N LEU A 84 -3.07 -1.87 -15.95
CA LEU A 84 -3.02 -3.32 -15.78
C LEU A 84 -4.35 -3.96 -16.23
N ASP A 85 -4.30 -5.23 -16.63
CA ASP A 85 -5.52 -5.99 -16.96
C ASP A 85 -6.47 -6.09 -15.75
N TRP A 86 -5.88 -6.24 -14.56
CA TRP A 86 -6.57 -6.32 -13.26
C TRP A 86 -5.79 -5.50 -12.22
N PRO A 87 -6.45 -4.95 -11.19
CA PRO A 87 -5.77 -4.18 -10.17
C PRO A 87 -4.80 -5.05 -9.38
N SER A 88 -3.72 -4.43 -8.90
CA SER A 88 -2.72 -5.09 -8.08
C SER A 88 -2.78 -4.54 -6.66
N LEU A 89 -2.94 -5.41 -5.67
CA LEU A 89 -2.87 -5.07 -4.24
C LEU A 89 -1.43 -4.97 -3.74
N THR A 90 -0.44 -5.20 -4.60
CA THR A 90 0.96 -5.27 -4.21
C THR A 90 1.89 -4.78 -5.31
N VAL A 91 2.98 -4.13 -4.93
CA VAL A 91 4.06 -3.80 -5.86
C VAL A 91 5.40 -3.88 -5.13
N GLN A 92 6.39 -4.49 -5.77
CA GLN A 92 7.76 -4.49 -5.24
C GLN A 92 8.79 -4.50 -6.37
N TRP A 93 9.75 -3.58 -6.33
CA TRP A 93 10.94 -3.66 -7.17
C TRP A 93 11.82 -4.86 -6.81
N LEU A 94 12.34 -5.54 -7.81
CA LEU A 94 13.39 -6.54 -7.64
C LEU A 94 14.77 -5.88 -7.81
N ASN A 95 15.76 -6.33 -7.04
CA ASN A 95 17.08 -5.70 -6.97
C ASN A 95 17.89 -5.80 -8.26
N ARG A 96 17.61 -6.78 -9.11
CA ARG A 96 18.43 -7.00 -10.31
C ARG A 96 17.95 -6.19 -11.51
N ALA A 97 18.66 -5.08 -11.73
CA ALA A 97 18.74 -4.45 -13.04
C ALA A 97 19.75 -5.21 -13.93
N ARG A 98 19.49 -5.32 -15.23
CA ARG A 98 20.48 -5.74 -16.21
C ARG A 98 20.67 -4.65 -17.25
N ASP A 99 21.92 -4.24 -17.44
CA ASP A 99 22.26 -3.26 -18.46
C ASP A 99 22.21 -3.92 -19.84
N GLU A 100 21.28 -3.50 -20.69
CA GLU A 100 21.29 -3.86 -22.11
C GLU A 100 21.96 -2.73 -22.90
N VAL A 101 23.30 -2.68 -22.81
CA VAL A 101 24.15 -1.68 -23.48
C VAL A 101 23.84 -1.56 -24.98
N ALA A 102 23.44 -2.66 -25.63
CA ALA A 102 23.07 -2.68 -27.04
C ALA A 102 21.76 -1.94 -27.36
N LYS A 103 20.77 -1.95 -26.44
CA LYS A 103 19.47 -1.29 -26.61
C LYS A 103 19.41 0.11 -26.00
N LYS A 104 20.43 0.50 -25.24
CA LYS A 104 20.45 1.73 -24.44
C LYS A 104 19.27 1.83 -23.47
N THR A 105 18.91 0.71 -22.86
CA THR A 105 17.88 0.62 -21.83
C THR A 105 18.40 -0.11 -20.60
N TYR A 106 17.85 0.23 -19.43
CA TYR A 106 17.94 -0.57 -18.23
C TYR A 106 16.73 -1.49 -18.13
N ASP A 107 16.98 -2.79 -17.97
CA ASP A 107 15.93 -3.77 -17.73
C ASP A 107 15.77 -3.96 -16.23
N HIS A 108 14.68 -3.43 -15.69
CA HIS A 108 14.26 -3.61 -14.31
C HIS A 108 13.13 -4.63 -14.23
N ASN A 109 12.85 -5.13 -13.01
CA ASN A 109 11.74 -6.04 -12.79
C ASN A 109 10.90 -5.57 -11.61
N LEU A 110 9.58 -5.66 -11.80
CA LEU A 110 8.57 -5.40 -10.78
C LEU A 110 7.81 -6.69 -10.49
N LEU A 111 7.50 -6.90 -9.23
CA LEU A 111 6.56 -7.91 -8.78
C LEU A 111 5.21 -7.24 -8.57
N VAL A 112 4.17 -7.75 -9.23
CA VAL A 112 2.78 -7.32 -9.06
C VAL A 112 1.86 -8.54 -8.96
N GLY A 113 0.67 -8.34 -8.41
CA GLY A 113 -0.36 -9.35 -8.31
C GLY A 113 -1.58 -8.99 -9.16
N THR A 114 -2.57 -9.87 -9.14
CA THR A 114 -3.91 -9.54 -9.65
C THR A 114 -4.92 -9.66 -8.51
N ASN A 115 -5.95 -8.85 -8.58
CA ASN A 115 -7.21 -9.01 -7.86
C ASN A 115 -8.36 -9.02 -8.87
N THR A 116 -8.87 -10.21 -9.18
CA THR A 116 -9.96 -10.41 -10.16
C THR A 116 -11.34 -10.48 -9.52
N SER A 117 -11.44 -10.38 -8.19
CA SER A 117 -12.68 -10.62 -7.43
C SER A 117 -13.37 -11.95 -7.80
N GLY A 118 -12.59 -12.97 -8.18
CA GLY A 118 -13.06 -14.29 -8.59
C GLY A 118 -13.57 -14.39 -10.03
N ALA A 119 -13.53 -13.31 -10.82
CA ALA A 119 -13.97 -13.32 -12.22
C ALA A 119 -13.04 -14.11 -13.14
N GLU A 120 -11.73 -14.06 -12.88
CA GLU A 120 -10.69 -14.73 -13.67
C GLU A 120 -9.63 -15.40 -12.77
N GLN A 121 -8.83 -16.26 -13.39
CA GLN A 121 -7.66 -16.86 -12.73
C GLN A 121 -6.69 -15.75 -12.30
N ASN A 122 -6.38 -15.71 -11.00
CA ASN A 122 -5.41 -14.77 -10.46
C ASN A 122 -3.97 -15.21 -10.74
N HIS A 123 -3.06 -14.24 -10.80
CA HIS A 123 -1.66 -14.47 -11.12
C HIS A 123 -0.73 -13.67 -10.21
N LEU A 124 0.37 -14.30 -9.81
CA LEU A 124 1.58 -13.60 -9.43
C LEU A 124 2.35 -13.25 -10.71
N ILE A 125 2.68 -11.98 -10.90
CA ILE A 125 3.26 -11.48 -12.14
C ILE A 125 4.63 -10.86 -11.86
N LYS A 126 5.62 -11.25 -12.67
CA LYS A 126 6.91 -10.54 -12.74
C LYS A 126 6.91 -9.70 -14.00
N ALA A 127 6.68 -8.41 -13.85
CA ALA A 127 6.72 -7.43 -14.91
C ALA A 127 8.17 -7.06 -15.25
N LYS A 128 8.50 -7.02 -16.53
CA LYS A 128 9.75 -6.44 -17.02
C LYS A 128 9.51 -4.98 -17.36
N VAL A 129 10.33 -4.08 -16.83
CA VAL A 129 10.27 -2.63 -17.10
C VAL A 129 11.54 -2.21 -17.82
N GLU A 130 11.41 -1.76 -19.05
CA GLU A 130 12.53 -1.22 -19.84
C GLU A 130 12.54 0.30 -19.72
N LEU A 131 13.55 0.88 -19.05
CA LEU A 131 13.73 2.32 -18.89
C LEU A 131 14.88 2.84 -19.78
N PRO A 132 14.81 4.05 -20.33
CA PRO A 132 15.90 4.62 -21.15
C PRO A 132 17.13 4.97 -20.30
N LEU A 133 18.35 4.80 -20.87
CA LEU A 133 19.60 5.26 -20.24
C LEU A 133 19.69 6.81 -20.22
N ASP A 134 20.10 7.39 -19.09
CA ASP A 134 20.25 8.84 -18.83
C ASP A 134 20.97 9.63 -19.93
N SER A 135 21.98 9.04 -20.56
CA SER A 135 22.80 9.69 -21.61
C SER A 135 22.06 10.06 -22.91
N THR A 136 20.76 9.79 -23.02
CA THR A 136 19.93 10.12 -24.19
C THR A 136 18.82 11.13 -23.93
N ILE A 137 18.76 11.68 -22.70
CA ILE A 137 17.72 12.60 -22.26
C ILE A 137 18.04 14.02 -22.78
N ASN A 138 17.56 14.32 -23.98
CA ASN A 138 17.39 15.72 -24.41
C ASN A 138 15.99 16.15 -23.97
N GLY A 139 15.90 17.02 -22.96
CA GLY A 139 14.67 17.52 -22.33
C GLY A 139 13.74 18.38 -23.21
N ARG A 140 13.65 18.10 -24.53
CA ARG A 140 12.80 18.83 -25.48
C ARG A 140 12.17 17.97 -26.59
N ALA A 141 12.36 16.66 -26.60
CA ALA A 141 11.77 15.82 -27.63
C ALA A 141 10.31 15.45 -27.29
N LEU A 142 9.40 16.34 -27.70
CA LEU A 142 7.99 16.03 -27.94
C LEU A 142 7.87 14.85 -28.91
N ASP A 143 6.98 13.90 -28.64
CA ASP A 143 6.50 12.99 -29.68
C ASP A 143 4.97 13.04 -29.75
N ASP A 144 4.47 13.61 -30.85
CA ASP A 144 3.06 13.79 -31.19
C ASP A 144 2.40 12.50 -31.74
N GLU A 145 3.10 11.36 -31.74
CA GLU A 145 2.68 10.15 -32.48
C GLU A 145 1.83 9.13 -31.69
N ARG A 146 1.49 9.38 -30.42
CA ARG A 146 0.38 8.68 -29.75
C ARG A 146 -0.68 9.70 -29.40
N GLN A 147 -1.88 9.56 -29.95
CA GLN A 147 -3.08 10.32 -29.54
C GLN A 147 -3.54 9.96 -28.10
N GLU A 148 -2.63 9.47 -27.25
CA GLU A 148 -2.75 9.48 -25.80
C GLU A 148 -2.34 10.88 -25.34
N LEU A 149 -3.32 11.79 -25.21
CA LEU A 149 -3.07 13.14 -24.71
C LEU A 149 -2.35 13.07 -23.36
N GLY A 150 -1.05 13.42 -23.32
CA GLY A 150 -0.32 13.72 -22.08
C GLY A 150 0.85 12.80 -21.68
N GLY A 151 1.45 12.06 -22.60
CA GLY A 151 2.79 11.52 -22.36
C GLY A 151 3.85 12.61 -22.58
N TYR A 152 4.40 13.21 -21.53
CA TYR A 152 5.61 14.03 -21.63
C TYR A 152 6.74 13.42 -20.81
N ASN A 153 7.92 13.39 -21.45
CA ASN A 153 9.23 12.90 -21.00
C ASN A 153 9.35 11.37 -20.77
N ASN A 154 10.16 10.74 -21.63
CA ASN A 154 10.69 9.37 -21.54
C ASN A 154 9.69 8.18 -21.51
N ALA A 155 8.42 8.40 -21.15
CA ALA A 155 7.38 7.37 -21.10
C ALA A 155 7.14 6.67 -22.45
N ALA A 156 7.27 7.39 -23.57
CA ALA A 156 7.09 6.84 -24.92
C ALA A 156 8.12 5.75 -25.28
N LYS A 157 9.25 5.67 -24.55
CA LYS A 157 10.25 4.60 -24.70
C LYS A 157 10.22 3.58 -23.56
N CYS A 158 9.46 3.84 -22.50
CA CYS A 158 9.30 2.88 -21.43
C CYS A 158 8.37 1.76 -21.89
N LYS A 159 8.82 0.52 -21.76
CA LYS A 159 8.01 -0.65 -22.07
C LYS A 159 7.85 -1.51 -20.83
N ILE A 160 6.59 -1.75 -20.44
CA ILE A 160 6.26 -2.67 -19.37
C ILE A 160 5.68 -3.94 -20.00
N GLU A 161 6.29 -5.09 -19.73
CA GLU A 161 5.85 -6.39 -20.22
C GLU A 161 5.42 -7.31 -19.07
N LEU A 162 4.17 -7.77 -19.11
CA LEU A 162 3.55 -8.63 -18.08
C LEU A 162 3.58 -10.12 -18.49
N ASN A 163 4.62 -10.53 -19.21
CA ASN A 163 4.69 -11.82 -19.90
C ASN A 163 4.99 -13.01 -18.97
N PHE A 164 5.53 -12.76 -17.78
CA PHE A 164 5.81 -13.80 -16.79
C PHE A 164 4.69 -13.84 -15.75
N ARG A 165 3.89 -14.91 -15.77
CA ARG A 165 2.74 -15.11 -14.87
C ARG A 165 2.81 -16.50 -14.22
N ILE A 166 2.44 -16.58 -12.96
CA ILE A 166 2.27 -17.82 -12.20
C ILE A 166 0.84 -17.87 -11.68
N ASN A 167 0.11 -18.96 -11.93
CA ASN A 167 -1.24 -19.14 -11.39
C ASN A 167 -1.21 -19.08 -9.87
N HIS A 168 -2.06 -18.25 -9.30
CA HIS A 168 -2.22 -18.04 -7.86
C HIS A 168 -3.61 -18.46 -7.40
N GLU A 169 -3.72 -18.95 -6.17
CA GLU A 169 -5.00 -19.36 -5.59
C GLU A 169 -5.65 -18.12 -4.95
N GLY A 170 -6.68 -17.57 -5.60
CA GLY A 170 -7.25 -16.27 -5.23
C GLY A 170 -6.32 -15.09 -5.53
N GLU A 171 -6.74 -13.89 -5.16
CA GLU A 171 -5.99 -12.65 -5.30
C GLU A 171 -4.66 -12.68 -4.53
N VAL A 172 -3.74 -11.79 -4.93
CA VAL A 172 -2.43 -11.67 -4.28
C VAL A 172 -2.46 -10.49 -3.32
N ASN A 173 -2.86 -10.73 -2.07
CA ASN A 173 -3.01 -9.68 -1.05
C ASN A 173 -1.69 -8.92 -0.79
N ARG A 174 -0.57 -9.64 -0.77
CA ARG A 174 0.78 -9.07 -0.70
C ARG A 174 1.80 -10.04 -1.26
N ALA A 175 2.77 -9.56 -2.02
CA ALA A 175 3.89 -10.36 -2.51
C ALA A 175 5.23 -9.72 -2.12
N ARG A 176 6.14 -10.50 -1.56
CA ARG A 176 7.47 -10.03 -1.15
C ARG A 176 8.55 -11.02 -1.54
N CYS A 177 9.62 -10.55 -2.18
CA CYS A 177 10.79 -11.35 -2.50
C CYS A 177 11.75 -11.44 -1.31
N MET A 178 12.43 -12.58 -1.19
CA MET A 178 13.44 -12.79 -0.16
C MET A 178 14.68 -11.91 -0.44
N PRO A 179 15.16 -11.10 0.53
CA PRO A 179 16.28 -10.17 0.30
C PRO A 179 17.58 -10.82 -0.20
N SER A 180 17.87 -12.04 0.28
CA SER A 180 19.08 -12.80 -0.10
C SER A 180 18.97 -13.50 -1.45
N ASN A 181 17.75 -13.71 -1.97
CA ASN A 181 17.51 -14.29 -3.29
C ASN A 181 16.11 -13.87 -3.77
N GLU A 182 16.07 -12.84 -4.61
CA GLU A 182 14.85 -12.25 -5.17
C GLU A 182 13.98 -13.23 -5.98
N PHE A 183 14.52 -14.39 -6.36
CA PHE A 183 13.74 -15.42 -7.05
C PHE A 183 12.79 -16.19 -6.14
N ILE A 184 12.97 -16.11 -4.82
CA ILE A 184 12.05 -16.74 -3.87
C ILE A 184 11.06 -15.67 -3.41
N VAL A 185 9.79 -15.86 -3.73
CA VAL A 185 8.72 -14.90 -3.46
C VAL A 185 7.67 -15.56 -2.58
N ALA A 186 7.35 -14.93 -1.45
CA ALA A 186 6.21 -15.30 -0.62
C ALA A 186 5.00 -14.44 -0.98
N THR A 187 3.81 -15.01 -0.92
CA THR A 187 2.53 -14.33 -1.15
C THR A 187 1.52 -14.63 -0.06
N LYS A 188 0.77 -13.60 0.33
CA LYS A 188 -0.47 -13.75 1.08
C LYS A 188 -1.62 -14.05 0.12
N THR A 189 -2.48 -14.98 0.53
CA THR A 189 -3.67 -15.40 -0.19
C THR A 189 -4.91 -14.89 0.55
N PRO A 190 -6.09 -14.89 -0.10
CA PRO A 190 -7.38 -14.70 0.58
C PRO A 190 -7.82 -15.91 1.41
N GLN A 191 -6.94 -16.91 1.57
CA GLN A 191 -7.11 -18.03 2.49
C GLN A 191 -6.07 -17.95 3.62
N ALA A 192 -6.11 -18.94 4.52
CA ALA A 192 -5.21 -19.04 5.65
C ALA A 192 -3.75 -19.38 5.28
N GLU A 193 -3.50 -19.86 4.07
CA GLU A 193 -2.16 -20.29 3.66
C GLU A 193 -1.32 -19.11 3.15
N VAL A 194 -0.02 -19.14 3.44
CA VAL A 194 0.98 -18.31 2.75
C VAL A 194 1.67 -19.20 1.72
N HIS A 195 1.78 -18.73 0.48
CA HIS A 195 2.42 -19.49 -0.59
C HIS A 195 3.83 -18.95 -0.83
N VAL A 196 4.77 -19.82 -1.19
CA VAL A 196 6.12 -19.43 -1.61
C VAL A 196 6.42 -20.04 -2.98
N PHE A 197 6.92 -19.21 -3.88
CA PHE A 197 7.26 -19.56 -5.26
C PHE A 197 8.74 -19.29 -5.54
N ASP A 198 9.43 -20.25 -6.15
CA ASP A 198 10.68 -20.04 -6.88
C ASP A 198 10.35 -19.65 -8.33
N ILE A 199 10.63 -18.39 -8.66
CA ILE A 199 10.33 -17.81 -9.98
C ILE A 199 11.51 -17.90 -10.95
N SER A 200 12.63 -18.54 -10.58
CA SER A 200 13.85 -18.59 -11.39
C SER A 200 13.74 -19.52 -12.61
N SER A 201 13.04 -20.64 -12.46
CA SER A 201 12.99 -21.72 -13.47
C SER A 201 11.58 -22.04 -13.99
N ARG A 202 10.60 -21.18 -13.70
CA ARG A 202 9.21 -21.37 -14.14
C ARG A 202 9.02 -20.93 -15.60
N PRO A 203 8.14 -21.59 -16.37
CA PRO A 203 7.77 -21.11 -17.69
C PRO A 203 7.14 -19.71 -17.58
N SER A 204 7.34 -18.87 -18.58
CA SER A 204 6.81 -17.50 -18.57
C SER A 204 5.28 -17.48 -18.53
N GLN A 205 4.63 -18.42 -19.19
CA GLN A 205 3.18 -18.55 -19.14
C GLN A 205 2.78 -19.85 -18.43
N PRO A 206 1.73 -19.79 -17.58
CA PRO A 206 1.19 -20.98 -16.96
C PRO A 206 0.61 -21.88 -18.05
N LYS A 207 0.68 -23.20 -17.83
CA LYS A 207 0.04 -24.16 -18.74
C LYS A 207 -1.48 -24.00 -18.63
N GLU A 208 -2.16 -24.13 -19.76
CA GLU A 208 -3.62 -24.13 -19.82
C GLU A 208 -4.18 -25.18 -18.84
N ASN A 209 -5.13 -24.78 -17.99
CA ASN A 209 -5.74 -25.61 -16.92
C ASN A 209 -4.79 -26.08 -15.80
N ALA A 210 -3.57 -25.53 -15.68
CA ALA A 210 -2.77 -25.78 -14.48
C ALA A 210 -3.38 -25.06 -13.27
N GLY A 211 -3.50 -25.74 -12.13
CA GLY A 211 -3.85 -25.08 -10.87
C GLY A 211 -2.69 -24.26 -10.30
N CYS A 212 -2.92 -23.60 -9.16
CA CYS A 212 -1.85 -23.01 -8.37
C CYS A 212 -0.91 -24.12 -7.82
N ASN A 213 0.39 -23.96 -8.04
CA ASN A 213 1.41 -24.90 -7.57
C ASN A 213 2.56 -24.15 -6.88
N PRO A 214 2.39 -23.75 -5.62
CA PRO A 214 3.46 -23.14 -4.83
C PRO A 214 4.53 -24.18 -4.48
N ASP A 215 5.79 -23.74 -4.35
CA ASP A 215 6.89 -24.59 -3.92
C ASP A 215 6.82 -24.89 -2.41
N PHE A 216 6.25 -23.96 -1.64
CA PHE A 216 5.90 -24.17 -0.23
C PHE A 216 4.52 -23.61 0.10
N ARG A 217 3.73 -24.37 0.84
CA ARG A 217 2.48 -23.96 1.52
C ARG A 217 2.77 -23.82 3.00
N LEU A 218 2.82 -22.59 3.49
CA LEU A 218 3.04 -22.30 4.89
C LEU A 218 1.69 -22.27 5.60
N LEU A 219 1.52 -23.21 6.51
CA LEU A 219 0.33 -23.43 7.31
C LEU A 219 0.48 -22.72 8.65
N GLY A 220 -0.64 -22.39 9.31
CA GLY A 220 -0.59 -21.88 10.68
C GLY A 220 -1.73 -20.94 11.01
N HIS A 221 -2.07 -20.04 10.10
CA HIS A 221 -3.20 -19.14 10.26
C HIS A 221 -4.52 -19.87 10.06
N THR A 222 -5.61 -19.18 10.38
CA THR A 222 -7.00 -19.64 10.17
C THR A 222 -7.82 -18.69 9.30
N LYS A 223 -7.27 -17.52 8.96
CA LYS A 223 -7.87 -16.51 8.08
C LYS A 223 -6.79 -15.91 7.18
N GLU A 224 -7.20 -15.13 6.19
CA GLU A 224 -6.30 -14.35 5.35
C GLU A 224 -5.55 -13.25 6.11
N GLY A 225 -4.76 -12.45 5.39
CA GLY A 225 -4.23 -11.18 5.89
C GLY A 225 -3.23 -10.55 4.92
N TYR A 226 -2.62 -9.45 5.33
CA TYR A 226 -1.72 -8.66 4.48
C TYR A 226 -0.26 -8.65 4.97
N GLY A 227 -0.03 -8.63 6.28
CA GLY A 227 1.31 -8.59 6.87
C GLY A 227 2.21 -9.75 6.41
N LEU A 228 3.36 -9.42 5.82
CA LEU A 228 4.32 -10.38 5.29
C LEU A 228 5.72 -9.77 5.24
N CYS A 229 6.69 -10.39 5.91
CA CYS A 229 8.07 -9.90 5.94
C CYS A 229 9.08 -11.05 5.98
N TRP A 230 10.03 -11.02 5.05
CA TRP A 230 11.22 -11.88 5.11
C TRP A 230 12.22 -11.33 6.13
N ASP A 231 12.90 -12.23 6.82
CA ASP A 231 14.02 -11.89 7.69
C ASP A 231 15.21 -11.39 6.83
N PRO A 232 15.66 -10.13 7.00
CA PRO A 232 16.80 -9.62 6.25
C PRO A 232 18.13 -10.17 6.73
N HIS A 233 18.18 -10.82 7.91
CA HIS A 233 19.39 -11.36 8.55
C HIS A 233 19.55 -12.86 8.33
N GLN A 234 18.44 -13.58 8.12
CA GLN A 234 18.44 -15.03 7.92
C GLN A 234 17.70 -15.40 6.63
N SER A 235 18.41 -16.02 5.69
CA SER A 235 17.79 -16.55 4.47
C SER A 235 16.78 -17.64 4.80
N ARG A 236 15.71 -17.73 4.01
CA ARG A 236 14.61 -18.71 4.13
C ARG A 236 13.76 -18.59 5.39
N HIS A 237 13.85 -17.45 6.06
CA HIS A 237 13.09 -17.20 7.27
C HIS A 237 12.13 -16.03 7.06
N LEU A 238 10.88 -16.19 7.48
CA LEU A 238 9.84 -15.18 7.27
C LEU A 238 8.74 -15.22 8.34
N ILE A 239 8.03 -14.10 8.45
CA ILE A 239 6.85 -13.93 9.31
C ILE A 239 5.67 -13.43 8.49
N SER A 240 4.46 -13.76 8.95
CA SER A 240 3.23 -13.12 8.48
C SER A 240 2.23 -12.86 9.60
N GLY A 241 1.50 -11.75 9.46
CA GLY A 241 0.31 -11.43 10.25
C GLY A 241 -0.97 -11.85 9.53
N SER A 242 -2.08 -11.93 10.26
CA SER A 242 -3.38 -12.36 9.74
C SER A 242 -4.54 -11.77 10.52
N ASN A 243 -5.72 -11.80 9.90
CA ASN A 243 -7.03 -11.45 10.46
C ASN A 243 -7.47 -12.39 11.60
N ASP A 244 -6.68 -13.44 11.90
CA ASP A 244 -6.84 -14.27 13.08
C ASP A 244 -6.14 -13.72 14.33
N GLY A 245 -5.44 -12.60 14.23
CA GLY A 245 -4.74 -11.95 15.34
C GLY A 245 -3.42 -12.62 15.73
N ILE A 246 -2.89 -13.50 14.87
CA ILE A 246 -1.68 -14.28 15.13
C ILE A 246 -0.57 -13.87 14.17
N ILE A 247 0.66 -13.82 14.66
CA ILE A 247 1.86 -13.81 13.81
C ILE A 247 2.38 -15.23 13.73
N CYS A 248 2.60 -15.75 12.54
CA CYS A 248 3.30 -17.03 12.35
C CYS A 248 4.72 -16.77 11.82
N GLU A 249 5.68 -17.56 12.27
CA GLU A 249 7.10 -17.54 11.86
C GLU A 249 7.47 -18.90 11.26
N TRP A 250 8.16 -18.91 10.12
CA TRP A 250 8.58 -20.13 9.45
C TRP A 250 10.04 -20.06 9.02
N ASP A 251 10.69 -21.22 9.05
CA ASP A 251 11.94 -21.49 8.34
C ASP A 251 11.66 -22.52 7.24
N ILE A 252 11.95 -22.17 5.99
CA ILE A 252 11.78 -23.03 4.82
C ILE A 252 13.11 -23.66 4.37
N PHE A 253 14.17 -23.59 5.18
CA PHE A 253 15.43 -24.31 4.93
C PHE A 253 15.20 -25.82 5.03
N GLU A 254 15.46 -26.53 3.93
CA GLU A 254 15.27 -27.99 3.81
C GLU A 254 13.86 -28.48 4.18
N ALA A 255 12.86 -27.60 4.13
CA ALA A 255 11.47 -27.93 4.40
C ALA A 255 10.84 -28.74 3.25
N GLY A 256 9.81 -29.52 3.57
CA GLY A 256 8.93 -30.12 2.56
C GLY A 256 7.92 -29.09 2.00
N GLU A 257 7.06 -29.54 1.08
CA GLU A 257 6.06 -28.66 0.43
C GLU A 257 5.07 -28.02 1.42
N SER A 258 4.74 -28.67 2.54
CA SER A 258 3.87 -28.10 3.59
C SER A 258 4.68 -27.81 4.84
N VAL A 259 4.64 -26.57 5.32
CA VAL A 259 5.48 -26.10 6.42
C VAL A 259 4.59 -25.56 7.55
N HIS A 260 4.70 -26.16 8.72
CA HIS A 260 4.07 -25.64 9.94
C HIS A 260 4.94 -24.54 10.57
N PRO A 261 4.35 -23.59 11.31
CA PRO A 261 5.12 -22.48 11.85
C PRO A 261 6.03 -22.96 12.97
N LEU A 262 7.23 -22.40 13.04
CA LEU A 262 8.15 -22.55 14.16
C LEU A 262 7.53 -21.97 15.43
N HIS A 263 6.98 -20.75 15.32
CA HIS A 263 6.37 -20.04 16.43
C HIS A 263 5.07 -19.35 16.01
N LYS A 264 4.19 -19.15 16.99
CA LYS A 264 2.93 -18.41 16.85
C LYS A 264 2.83 -17.37 17.95
N TYR A 265 2.85 -16.10 17.58
CA TYR A 265 2.77 -14.99 18.52
C TYR A 265 1.33 -14.53 18.68
N THR A 266 0.84 -14.46 19.93
CA THR A 266 -0.58 -14.25 20.26
C THR A 266 -0.74 -13.13 21.29
N GLY A 267 -0.59 -11.87 20.86
CA GLY A 267 -0.69 -10.71 21.74
C GLY A 267 -1.59 -9.59 21.25
N HIS A 268 -1.86 -9.52 19.94
CA HIS A 268 -2.92 -8.66 19.42
C HIS A 268 -4.28 -9.22 19.82
N SER A 269 -5.23 -8.32 20.06
CA SER A 269 -6.62 -8.69 20.38
C SER A 269 -7.56 -8.64 19.17
N ASP A 270 -7.04 -8.22 18.01
CA ASP A 270 -7.79 -8.07 16.77
C ASP A 270 -6.88 -8.39 15.55
N VAL A 271 -7.34 -8.11 14.33
CA VAL A 271 -6.61 -8.28 13.06
C VAL A 271 -5.19 -7.69 13.14
N ILE A 272 -4.21 -8.41 12.59
CA ILE A 272 -2.84 -7.91 12.38
C ILE A 272 -2.70 -7.49 10.92
N GLU A 273 -2.55 -6.18 10.72
CA GLU A 273 -2.45 -5.57 9.39
C GLU A 273 -1.05 -5.69 8.81
N ASP A 274 -0.01 -5.49 9.64
CA ASP A 274 1.36 -5.57 9.17
C ASP A 274 2.35 -6.11 10.20
N VAL A 275 3.44 -6.69 9.70
CA VAL A 275 4.54 -7.26 10.47
C VAL A 275 5.87 -6.93 9.80
N ALA A 276 6.89 -6.63 10.59
CA ALA A 276 8.21 -6.29 10.07
C ALA A 276 9.33 -6.85 10.95
N TRP A 277 10.38 -7.39 10.31
CA TRP A 277 11.65 -7.65 10.98
C TRP A 277 12.43 -6.35 11.18
N HIS A 278 13.10 -6.23 12.32
CA HIS A 278 14.00 -5.12 12.57
C HIS A 278 15.19 -5.14 11.61
N ARG A 279 15.58 -3.98 11.08
CA ARG A 279 16.64 -3.88 10.05
C ARG A 279 18.06 -4.09 10.59
N HIS A 280 18.28 -3.87 11.89
CA HIS A 280 19.61 -3.98 12.52
C HIS A 280 19.71 -5.10 13.58
N HIS A 281 18.58 -5.67 14.02
CA HIS A 281 18.55 -6.57 15.17
C HIS A 281 17.81 -7.87 14.79
N PRO A 282 18.50 -9.00 14.61
CA PRO A 282 17.94 -10.23 14.02
C PRO A 282 16.94 -10.99 14.91
N LYS A 283 16.62 -10.44 16.08
CA LYS A 283 15.72 -11.06 17.07
C LYS A 283 14.58 -10.14 17.48
N VAL A 284 14.41 -9.02 16.78
CA VAL A 284 13.32 -8.08 17.05
C VAL A 284 12.38 -8.08 15.85
N ILE A 285 11.10 -8.25 16.12
CA ILE A 285 10.03 -8.05 15.14
C ILE A 285 9.02 -7.06 15.71
N GLY A 286 8.36 -6.32 14.82
CA GLY A 286 7.24 -5.45 15.15
C GLY A 286 5.96 -5.92 14.45
N SER A 287 4.82 -5.61 15.04
CA SER A 287 3.51 -5.85 14.45
C SER A 287 2.53 -4.75 14.81
N VAL A 288 1.57 -4.52 13.92
CA VAL A 288 0.50 -3.52 14.08
C VAL A 288 -0.84 -4.10 13.63
N GLY A 289 -1.95 -3.52 14.09
CA GLY A 289 -3.27 -3.99 13.70
C GLY A 289 -4.45 -3.17 14.23
N ASP A 290 -5.65 -3.72 14.07
CA ASP A 290 -6.94 -3.06 14.33
C ASP A 290 -7.18 -2.78 15.82
N ASP A 291 -6.45 -3.46 16.70
CA ASP A 291 -6.46 -3.15 18.12
C ASP A 291 -5.72 -1.84 18.48
N LYS A 292 -5.32 -1.07 17.45
CA LYS A 292 -4.73 0.28 17.49
C LYS A 292 -3.34 0.33 18.08
N LYS A 293 -2.69 -0.84 18.16
CA LYS A 293 -1.42 -1.00 18.85
C LYS A 293 -0.28 -1.31 17.90
N MET A 294 0.90 -0.92 18.35
CA MET A 294 2.17 -1.47 17.90
C MET A 294 2.72 -2.37 19.01
N LEU A 295 3.06 -3.61 18.65
CA LEU A 295 3.72 -4.57 19.54
C LEU A 295 5.15 -4.80 19.05
N ILE A 296 6.09 -4.84 20.00
CA ILE A 296 7.49 -5.22 19.75
C ILE A 296 7.76 -6.55 20.42
N TRP A 297 8.35 -7.47 19.68
CA TRP A 297 8.62 -8.83 20.12
C TRP A 297 10.11 -9.12 20.11
N ASP A 298 10.53 -9.98 21.04
CA ASP A 298 11.87 -10.55 21.06
C ASP A 298 11.77 -12.05 20.80
N THR A 299 12.30 -12.51 19.67
CA THR A 299 12.21 -13.92 19.25
C THR A 299 13.10 -14.86 20.08
N ARG A 300 13.89 -14.32 21.02
CA ARG A 300 14.60 -15.10 22.05
C ARG A 300 13.71 -15.44 23.24
N SER A 301 12.56 -14.77 23.38
CA SER A 301 11.58 -15.09 24.42
C SER A 301 10.92 -16.43 24.12
N GLU A 302 10.82 -17.30 25.12
CA GLU A 302 10.04 -18.54 25.01
C GLU A 302 8.53 -18.31 25.23
N SER A 303 8.11 -17.08 25.54
CA SER A 303 6.71 -16.70 25.72
C SER A 303 6.20 -15.92 24.50
N TYR A 304 5.49 -16.61 23.61
CA TYR A 304 4.93 -16.04 22.38
C TYR A 304 3.62 -15.28 22.59
N ASP A 305 3.06 -15.27 23.80
CA ASP A 305 1.87 -14.51 24.20
C ASP A 305 2.23 -13.16 24.88
N ARG A 306 3.52 -12.88 25.05
CA ARG A 306 4.01 -11.72 25.80
C ARG A 306 5.01 -10.91 24.98
N PRO A 307 4.56 -9.86 24.27
CA PRO A 307 5.46 -8.95 23.59
C PRO A 307 6.37 -8.22 24.59
N ALA A 308 7.56 -7.82 24.13
CA ALA A 308 8.50 -7.03 24.90
C ALA A 308 7.98 -5.61 25.18
N ALA A 309 7.19 -5.05 24.26
CA ALA A 309 6.47 -3.80 24.46
C ALA A 309 5.10 -3.82 23.78
N ILE A 310 4.14 -3.10 24.38
CA ILE A 310 2.80 -2.86 23.84
C ILE A 310 2.57 -1.35 23.88
N VAL A 311 2.23 -0.76 22.74
CA VAL A 311 2.04 0.68 22.59
C VAL A 311 0.68 0.91 21.93
N PHE A 312 -0.17 1.75 22.53
CA PHE A 312 -1.31 2.31 21.79
C PHE A 312 -0.74 3.37 20.85
N ALA A 313 -0.58 2.99 19.58
CA ALA A 313 0.17 3.78 18.63
C ALA A 313 -0.69 4.87 18.01
N HIS A 314 -1.98 4.60 17.78
CA HIS A 314 -2.89 5.51 17.09
C HIS A 314 -4.28 5.53 17.71
N SER A 315 -5.12 6.44 17.22
CA SER A 315 -6.52 6.57 17.64
C SER A 315 -7.49 5.70 16.82
N ALA A 316 -7.02 5.16 15.70
CA ALA A 316 -7.68 4.19 14.83
C ALA A 316 -6.76 3.01 14.53
N GLU A 317 -7.20 2.13 13.64
CA GLU A 317 -6.52 0.94 13.14
C GLU A 317 -5.13 1.29 12.58
N VAL A 318 -4.12 0.47 12.85
CA VAL A 318 -2.74 0.72 12.42
C VAL A 318 -2.39 -0.25 11.30
N ASN A 319 -2.28 0.27 10.08
CA ASN A 319 -2.26 -0.52 8.85
C ASN A 319 -0.85 -0.94 8.41
N SER A 320 0.18 -0.21 8.83
CA SER A 320 1.55 -0.44 8.38
C SER A 320 2.59 -0.02 9.42
N LEU A 321 3.71 -0.73 9.46
CA LEU A 321 4.90 -0.32 10.21
C LEU A 321 6.18 -0.48 9.39
N ALA A 322 7.14 0.42 9.60
CA ALA A 322 8.45 0.32 8.98
C ALA A 322 9.58 0.71 9.94
N PHE A 323 10.50 -0.22 10.18
CA PHE A 323 11.77 0.08 10.85
C PHE A 323 12.70 0.82 9.90
N SER A 324 13.32 1.90 10.39
CA SER A 324 14.30 2.65 9.62
C SER A 324 15.50 1.76 9.26
N PRO A 325 15.98 1.79 8.00
CA PRO A 325 17.19 1.08 7.58
C PRO A 325 18.49 1.81 7.98
N SER A 326 18.40 3.09 8.33
CA SER A 326 19.54 3.95 8.70
C SER A 326 19.66 4.14 10.21
N ASN A 327 18.54 4.13 10.95
CA ASN A 327 18.50 4.37 12.38
C ASN A 327 17.87 3.18 13.13
N GLU A 328 18.69 2.48 13.93
CA GLU A 328 18.30 1.27 14.66
C GLU A 328 17.24 1.47 15.75
N PHE A 329 16.87 2.70 16.09
CA PHE A 329 15.85 2.99 17.11
C PHE A 329 14.57 3.58 16.54
N LEU A 330 14.54 3.91 15.25
CA LEU A 330 13.43 4.64 14.64
C LEU A 330 12.45 3.68 13.96
N VAL A 331 11.16 3.82 14.27
CA VAL A 331 10.07 3.11 13.60
C VAL A 331 8.95 4.10 13.26
N ALA A 332 8.36 3.94 12.07
CA ALA A 332 7.18 4.67 11.63
C ALA A 332 5.96 3.74 11.61
N THR A 333 4.80 4.27 11.94
CA THR A 333 3.50 3.56 11.86
C THR A 333 2.49 4.42 11.12
N GLY A 334 1.79 3.86 10.12
CA GLY A 334 0.69 4.51 9.38
C GLY A 334 -0.66 3.95 9.81
N SER A 335 -1.71 4.78 9.81
CA SER A 335 -3.01 4.44 10.39
C SER A 335 -4.20 5.02 9.62
N SER A 336 -5.36 4.41 9.83
CA SER A 336 -6.68 4.92 9.43
C SER A 336 -7.06 6.23 10.14
N ASP A 337 -6.29 6.69 11.15
CA ASP A 337 -6.44 8.05 11.71
C ASP A 337 -5.77 9.14 10.87
N LYS A 338 -5.30 8.77 9.66
CA LYS A 338 -4.75 9.66 8.62
C LYS A 338 -3.36 10.20 8.97
N GLN A 339 -2.77 9.67 10.04
CA GLN A 339 -1.48 10.12 10.55
C GLN A 339 -0.42 9.04 10.39
N ILE A 340 0.83 9.49 10.35
CA ILE A 340 2.00 8.63 10.50
C ILE A 340 2.72 9.04 11.78
N ASN A 341 2.85 8.12 12.73
CA ASN A 341 3.56 8.39 13.98
C ASN A 341 4.99 7.85 13.93
N LEU A 342 5.93 8.64 14.44
CA LEU A 342 7.34 8.26 14.59
C LEU A 342 7.64 7.88 16.04
N TRP A 343 8.43 6.84 16.25
CA TRP A 343 8.73 6.30 17.57
C TRP A 343 10.20 6.00 17.76
N ASP A 344 10.66 6.16 19.00
CA ASP A 344 11.97 5.71 19.47
C ASP A 344 11.81 4.42 20.28
N LEU A 345 12.42 3.33 19.82
CA LEU A 345 12.39 2.03 20.51
C LEU A 345 12.95 2.07 21.93
N ARG A 346 13.80 3.06 22.26
CA ARG A 346 14.37 3.25 23.60
C ARG A 346 13.36 3.88 24.56
N ASN A 347 12.35 4.60 24.04
CA ASN A 347 11.27 5.19 24.82
C ASN A 347 9.93 5.19 24.07
N LEU A 348 9.26 4.04 24.09
CA LEU A 348 7.96 3.84 23.47
C LEU A 348 6.76 4.41 24.26
N LYS A 349 7.00 5.16 25.35
CA LYS A 349 5.91 5.74 26.16
C LYS A 349 5.26 6.96 25.50
N THR A 350 5.98 7.59 24.59
CA THR A 350 5.57 8.82 23.91
C THR A 350 6.03 8.74 22.46
N LYS A 351 5.17 9.11 21.51
CA LYS A 351 5.59 9.30 20.12
C LYS A 351 6.59 10.45 20.03
N LEU A 352 7.51 10.37 19.08
CA LEU A 352 8.47 11.43 18.77
C LEU A 352 7.77 12.57 18.04
N HIS A 353 6.98 12.23 17.02
CA HIS A 353 6.33 13.19 16.12
C HIS A 353 5.14 12.55 15.38
N SER A 354 4.32 13.37 14.73
CA SER A 354 3.18 13.00 13.89
C SER A 354 3.33 13.70 12.54
N LEU A 355 3.33 12.95 11.44
CA LEU A 355 3.34 13.51 10.09
C LEU A 355 1.90 13.67 9.62
N GLU A 356 1.46 14.92 9.47
CA GLU A 356 0.05 15.27 9.27
C GLU A 356 -0.14 15.99 7.92
N SER A 357 -0.74 15.31 6.94
CA SER A 357 -1.11 15.90 5.64
C SER A 357 -2.10 15.03 4.87
N HIS A 358 -2.00 13.71 5.01
CA HIS A 358 -2.98 12.77 4.45
C HIS A 358 -4.41 13.12 4.89
N THR A 359 -5.33 12.98 3.95
CA THR A 359 -6.75 13.34 4.16
C THR A 359 -7.64 12.12 4.32
N ASP A 360 -7.09 10.92 4.16
CA ASP A 360 -7.75 9.64 4.39
C ASP A 360 -6.77 8.56 4.90
N GLU A 361 -7.27 7.34 5.09
CA GLU A 361 -6.54 6.23 5.71
C GLU A 361 -5.17 5.97 5.08
N VAL A 362 -4.11 5.86 5.90
CA VAL A 362 -2.76 5.54 5.41
C VAL A 362 -2.60 4.02 5.37
N TYR A 363 -2.35 3.45 4.19
CA TYR A 363 -2.24 2.00 3.99
C TYR A 363 -0.81 1.48 4.13
N GLN A 364 0.19 2.22 3.61
CA GLN A 364 1.59 1.76 3.62
C GLN A 364 2.53 2.91 3.98
N VAL A 365 3.58 2.60 4.76
CA VAL A 365 4.74 3.46 4.97
C VAL A 365 6.03 2.71 4.61
N GLN A 366 6.96 3.36 3.92
CA GLN A 366 8.27 2.76 3.59
C GLN A 366 9.38 3.81 3.61
N TRP A 367 10.46 3.50 4.32
CA TRP A 367 11.67 4.31 4.30
C TRP A 367 12.37 4.24 2.95
N SER A 368 12.96 5.37 2.54
CA SER A 368 13.88 5.37 1.40
C SER A 368 15.05 4.43 1.69
N PRO A 369 15.47 3.60 0.72
CA PRO A 369 16.66 2.77 0.87
C PRO A 369 17.96 3.56 0.65
N HIS A 370 17.88 4.82 0.18
CA HIS A 370 19.03 5.62 -0.24
C HIS A 370 19.31 6.82 0.65
N HIS A 371 18.27 7.44 1.20
CA HIS A 371 18.38 8.70 1.93
C HIS A 371 17.90 8.52 3.36
N ASP A 372 18.76 8.88 4.32
CA ASP A 372 18.39 8.89 5.73
C ASP A 372 17.30 9.93 5.99
N GLY A 373 16.34 9.61 6.86
CA GLY A 373 15.25 10.52 7.18
C GLY A 373 14.21 10.73 6.07
N ILE A 374 14.30 10.05 4.93
CA ILE A 374 13.26 10.11 3.90
C ILE A 374 12.28 8.95 4.04
N LEU A 375 10.99 9.27 4.12
CA LEU A 375 9.90 8.31 4.25
C LEU A 375 8.88 8.54 3.13
N GLY A 376 8.33 7.47 2.57
CA GLY A 376 7.16 7.51 1.69
C GLY A 376 5.93 6.95 2.40
N SER A 377 4.75 7.40 2.01
CA SER A 377 3.46 6.84 2.46
C SER A 377 2.41 6.89 1.35
N CYS A 378 1.50 5.91 1.32
CA CYS A 378 0.35 5.92 0.40
C CYS A 378 -0.97 5.75 1.16
N SER A 379 -2.05 6.28 0.60
CA SER A 379 -3.33 6.42 1.30
C SER A 379 -4.54 6.23 0.37
N ALA A 380 -5.69 5.99 1.00
CA ALA A 380 -7.01 6.07 0.39
C ALA A 380 -7.34 7.46 -0.18
N ASP A 381 -6.58 8.50 0.18
CA ASP A 381 -6.72 9.85 -0.41
C ASP A 381 -6.13 10.00 -1.81
N HIS A 382 -5.81 8.89 -2.48
CA HIS A 382 -5.28 8.84 -3.84
C HIS A 382 -3.87 9.47 -3.97
N ARG A 383 -3.14 9.67 -2.87
CA ARG A 383 -1.79 10.27 -2.87
C ARG A 383 -0.72 9.30 -2.42
N VAL A 384 0.48 9.52 -2.96
CA VAL A 384 1.73 9.10 -2.32
C VAL A 384 2.44 10.35 -1.82
N LEU A 385 2.73 10.42 -0.52
CA LEU A 385 3.46 11.53 0.09
C LEU A 385 4.89 11.11 0.39
N ILE A 386 5.84 12.00 0.11
CA ILE A 386 7.23 11.86 0.52
C ILE A 386 7.50 12.87 1.63
N TRP A 387 8.19 12.42 2.66
CA TRP A 387 8.49 13.17 3.86
C TRP A 387 9.99 13.28 4.06
N ASP A 388 10.45 14.45 4.50
CA ASP A 388 11.83 14.70 4.91
C ASP A 388 11.86 15.06 6.39
N LEU A 389 12.31 14.12 7.21
CA LEU A 389 12.35 14.28 8.65
C LEU A 389 13.36 15.32 9.12
N THR A 390 14.33 15.70 8.28
CA THR A 390 15.30 16.74 8.64
C THR A 390 14.68 18.13 8.73
N LYS A 391 13.54 18.33 8.06
CA LYS A 391 12.80 19.60 8.01
C LYS A 391 11.79 19.77 9.14
N ILE A 392 11.63 18.77 10.02
CA ILE A 392 10.71 18.86 11.14
C ILE A 392 11.08 20.07 12.01
N GLY A 393 10.11 20.98 12.18
CA GLY A 393 10.27 22.17 13.02
C GLY A 393 10.99 23.34 12.33
N GLU A 394 11.28 23.26 11.04
CA GLU A 394 11.72 24.42 10.26
C GLU A 394 10.63 25.51 10.22
N GLU A 395 11.06 26.77 10.24
CA GLU A 395 10.14 27.90 10.12
C GLU A 395 9.71 28.09 8.66
N GLN A 396 8.40 28.14 8.41
CA GLN A 396 7.83 28.37 7.09
C GLN A 396 7.18 29.75 6.97
N ALA A 397 7.10 30.27 5.75
CA ALA A 397 6.24 31.41 5.48
C ALA A 397 4.76 31.04 5.69
N LEU A 398 3.92 32.04 5.96
CA LEU A 398 2.50 31.83 6.22
C LEU A 398 1.73 31.24 5.02
N ASP A 399 2.24 31.44 3.81
CA ASP A 399 1.62 30.88 2.61
C ASP A 399 2.03 29.40 2.46
N ASP A 400 3.31 29.05 2.64
CA ASP A 400 3.79 27.65 2.58
C ASP A 400 3.14 26.76 3.67
N ALA A 401 2.93 27.32 4.87
CA ALA A 401 2.28 26.60 5.97
C ALA A 401 0.81 26.22 5.68
N LYS A 402 0.18 26.78 4.63
CA LYS A 402 -1.15 26.36 4.16
C LYS A 402 -1.10 25.11 3.30
N ASP A 403 0.04 24.86 2.65
CA ASP A 403 0.23 23.73 1.73
C ASP A 403 0.62 22.46 2.49
N GLY A 404 1.22 22.60 3.69
CA GLY A 404 1.51 21.48 4.58
C GLY A 404 2.59 21.81 5.59
N PRO A 405 2.93 20.85 6.48
CA PRO A 405 4.04 20.99 7.40
C PRO A 405 5.39 21.01 6.66
N PRO A 406 6.48 21.54 7.26
CA PRO A 406 7.78 21.68 6.57
C PRO A 406 8.41 20.36 6.15
N GLU A 407 8.10 19.28 6.88
CA GLU A 407 8.54 17.93 6.55
C GLU A 407 7.77 17.26 5.41
N LEU A 408 6.66 17.85 4.92
CA LEU A 408 5.99 17.39 3.70
C LEU A 408 6.85 17.79 2.50
N PHE A 409 7.57 16.81 1.95
CA PHE A 409 8.61 17.05 0.95
C PHE A 409 8.07 17.03 -0.48
N PHE A 410 7.18 16.08 -0.80
CA PHE A 410 6.60 15.96 -2.13
C PHE A 410 5.23 15.28 -2.09
N VAL A 411 4.31 15.71 -2.96
CA VAL A 411 2.96 15.14 -3.12
C VAL A 411 2.84 14.56 -4.53
N HIS A 412 2.75 13.24 -4.62
CA HIS A 412 2.40 12.57 -5.86
C HIS A 412 0.87 12.41 -5.98
N ALA A 413 0.28 13.18 -6.88
CA ALA A 413 -1.15 13.25 -7.16
C ALA A 413 -1.54 12.65 -8.54
N GLY A 414 -0.78 11.65 -9.00
CA GLY A 414 -1.00 11.02 -10.30
C GLY A 414 -2.11 9.97 -10.33
N HIS A 415 -2.53 9.44 -9.18
CA HIS A 415 -3.58 8.43 -9.10
C HIS A 415 -4.97 9.05 -8.91
N THR A 416 -5.97 8.37 -9.47
CA THR A 416 -7.39 8.74 -9.40
C THR A 416 -8.22 7.82 -8.52
N ALA A 417 -7.64 6.72 -8.02
CA ALA A 417 -8.21 5.80 -7.04
C ALA A 417 -7.24 5.62 -5.85
N ASN A 418 -7.67 4.87 -4.83
CA ASN A 418 -6.89 4.59 -3.63
C ASN A 418 -5.54 3.98 -4.00
N VAL A 419 -4.45 4.46 -3.39
CA VAL A 419 -3.12 3.88 -3.62
C VAL A 419 -2.86 2.82 -2.56
N VAL A 420 -2.78 1.55 -2.99
CA VAL A 420 -2.83 0.38 -2.09
C VAL A 420 -1.45 -0.14 -1.70
N ASP A 421 -0.44 0.01 -2.55
CA ASP A 421 0.96 -0.33 -2.25
C ASP A 421 1.88 0.54 -3.10
N PHE A 422 3.08 0.77 -2.61
CA PHE A 422 4.15 1.43 -3.37
C PHE A 422 5.51 0.83 -3.01
N SER A 423 6.51 1.06 -3.84
CA SER A 423 7.85 0.53 -3.64
C SER A 423 8.89 1.51 -4.15
N TRP A 424 9.83 1.85 -3.27
CA TRP A 424 11.07 2.54 -3.65
C TRP A 424 11.93 1.62 -4.52
N HIS A 425 12.50 2.18 -5.58
CA HIS A 425 13.46 1.45 -6.39
C HIS A 425 14.77 1.27 -5.60
N PRO A 426 15.33 0.04 -5.53
CA PRO A 426 16.45 -0.27 -4.65
C PRO A 426 17.82 0.23 -5.15
N ASN A 427 17.96 0.53 -6.45
CA ASN A 427 19.23 1.01 -7.04
C ASN A 427 19.17 2.44 -7.60
N GLU A 428 18.10 2.81 -8.32
CA GLU A 428 17.82 4.18 -8.75
C GLU A 428 17.21 5.03 -7.61
N PRO A 429 17.91 6.06 -7.11
CA PRO A 429 17.37 6.97 -6.10
C PRO A 429 16.13 7.72 -6.59
N TRP A 430 15.21 8.00 -5.66
CA TRP A 430 13.96 8.77 -5.90
C TRP A 430 12.94 8.15 -6.86
N MET A 431 13.25 7.00 -7.47
CA MET A 431 12.30 6.30 -8.32
C MET A 431 11.34 5.45 -7.48
N VAL A 432 10.06 5.54 -7.79
CA VAL A 432 8.97 4.88 -7.06
C VAL A 432 8.05 4.18 -8.07
N ALA A 433 7.60 2.98 -7.71
CA ALA A 433 6.45 2.34 -8.34
C ALA A 433 5.26 2.37 -7.36
N SER A 434 4.07 2.66 -7.85
CA SER A 434 2.85 2.75 -7.04
C SER A 434 1.66 2.19 -7.81
N VAL A 435 0.78 1.46 -7.13
CA VAL A 435 -0.40 0.83 -7.72
C VAL A 435 -1.67 1.29 -7.05
N ALA A 436 -2.74 1.46 -7.82
CA ALA A 436 -4.04 1.90 -7.35
C ALA A 436 -5.17 0.91 -7.72
N GLU A 437 -6.33 1.07 -7.07
CA GLU A 437 -7.50 0.20 -7.25
C GLU A 437 -8.14 0.27 -8.65
N ASP A 438 -7.92 1.35 -9.40
CA ASP A 438 -8.40 1.57 -10.77
C ASP A 438 -7.49 0.96 -11.85
N ASN A 439 -6.76 -0.10 -11.49
CA ASN A 439 -5.82 -0.83 -12.33
C ASN A 439 -4.57 -0.05 -12.75
N ILE A 440 -4.34 1.15 -12.21
CA ILE A 440 -3.23 1.99 -12.62
C ILE A 440 -1.94 1.61 -11.87
N LEU A 441 -0.90 1.26 -12.62
CA LEU A 441 0.49 1.24 -12.17
C LEU A 441 1.18 2.52 -12.64
N GLN A 442 1.78 3.27 -11.73
CA GLN A 442 2.66 4.40 -12.07
C GLN A 442 4.09 4.15 -11.60
N ILE A 443 5.04 4.39 -12.49
CA ILE A 443 6.47 4.46 -12.19
C ILE A 443 6.90 5.91 -12.38
N TRP A 444 7.41 6.54 -11.33
CA TRP A 444 7.71 7.97 -11.35
C TRP A 444 8.96 8.30 -10.55
N GLN A 445 9.56 9.43 -10.89
CA GLN A 445 10.73 10.00 -10.22
C GLN A 445 10.53 11.51 -10.16
N MET A 446 10.57 12.06 -8.95
CA MET A 446 10.46 13.52 -8.75
C MET A 446 11.63 14.24 -9.43
N ALA A 447 11.42 15.49 -9.82
CA ALA A 447 12.43 16.26 -10.55
C ALA A 447 13.66 16.60 -9.69
N GLU A 448 14.85 16.55 -10.29
CA GLU A 448 16.14 16.75 -9.61
C GLU A 448 16.23 18.03 -8.78
N HIS A 449 15.73 19.14 -9.31
CA HIS A 449 15.79 20.44 -8.63
C HIS A 449 14.96 20.49 -7.33
N ILE A 450 14.06 19.55 -7.09
CA ILE A 450 13.26 19.47 -5.86
C ILE A 450 14.14 19.00 -4.70
N TYR A 451 15.07 18.08 -4.94
CA TYR A 451 15.90 17.47 -3.90
C TYR A 451 17.37 17.90 -3.91
N ASN A 452 17.87 18.51 -4.99
CA ASN A 452 19.24 19.03 -5.09
C ASN A 452 19.36 20.55 -4.83
N GLY A 453 18.39 21.17 -4.15
CA GLY A 453 18.21 22.62 -4.02
C GLY A 453 19.33 23.49 -3.41
N GLU A 454 20.56 22.98 -3.23
CA GLU A 454 21.71 23.77 -2.73
C GLU A 454 22.58 24.39 -3.84
N GLU A 455 22.52 23.97 -5.11
CA GLU A 455 23.42 24.50 -6.15
C GLU A 455 22.92 25.79 -6.85
N GLN A 456 21.63 26.12 -6.78
CA GLN A 456 21.10 27.30 -7.50
C GLN A 456 21.31 28.64 -6.77
N ASP A 457 21.49 28.62 -5.45
CA ASP A 457 21.79 29.84 -4.67
C ASP A 457 23.25 30.29 -4.82
N SER A 458 24.16 29.40 -5.24
CA SER A 458 25.54 29.77 -5.60
C SER A 458 25.65 30.41 -6.98
N GLU A 459 24.93 29.90 -7.99
CA GLU A 459 25.00 30.47 -9.34
C GLU A 459 24.36 31.86 -9.43
N GLN A 460 23.30 32.14 -8.64
CA GLN A 460 22.74 33.50 -8.55
C GLN A 460 23.62 34.48 -7.77
N LYS A 461 24.48 34.01 -6.86
CA LYS A 461 25.49 34.84 -6.20
C LYS A 461 26.65 35.19 -7.12
N ASP A 462 27.11 34.23 -7.92
CA ASP A 462 28.24 34.45 -8.83
C ASP A 462 27.88 35.39 -10.00
N ILE A 463 26.62 35.39 -10.45
CA ILE A 463 26.15 36.34 -11.48
C ILE A 463 26.02 37.78 -10.92
N ALA A 464 25.73 37.94 -9.63
CA ALA A 464 25.62 39.26 -9.00
C ALA A 464 26.98 39.91 -8.75
N ASP A 465 28.04 39.12 -8.54
CA ASP A 465 29.39 39.63 -8.34
C ASP A 465 30.12 39.93 -9.68
N ASP A 466 29.82 39.23 -10.77
CA ASP A 466 30.38 39.51 -12.11
C ASP A 466 29.75 40.72 -12.82
N GLU A 467 28.57 41.20 -12.39
CA GLU A 467 27.98 42.46 -12.90
C GLU A 467 28.46 43.71 -12.13
N LEU A 468 29.34 43.55 -11.14
CA LEU A 468 29.88 44.64 -10.32
C LEU A 468 31.39 44.88 -10.44
N GLU A 469 32.10 44.22 -11.37
CA GLU A 469 33.52 44.50 -11.68
C GLU A 469 33.77 45.38 -12.92
#